data_AF-A0AAW0E019-F1
#
_entry.id   AF-A0AAW0E019-F1
#
_cell.length_a   1.000
_cell.length_b   1.000
_cell.length_c   1.000
_cell.angle_alpha   90.00
_cell.angle_beta   90.00
_cell.angle_gamma   90.00
#
_symmetry.space_group_name_H-M   'P 1'
#
loop_
_entity.id
_entity.type
_entity.pdbx_description
1 polymer ?
#
loop_
_entity_poly.entity_id
_entity_poly.type
_entity_poly.pdbx_seq_one_letter_code
_entity_poly.pdbx_strand_id
1 'polypeptide(L)'
;MGTRGYRVYRYKGYYHVHYNHYDSYPAGLGVQVAAGVPRDADEYRAWLDRLRQSLDKDVEVFEEDNKANYDDAGYFITKVQPTNDIMIEWVYEIDLDHEVFLVDCSPLFSLKNMPPSSESFVDWIDFDSYGHRSYHNITPREYRYNWTVAPPTVDDAVIDHYTTRYPDGEFHSSVSGLFDTTATSPSSCFAVRTALYEVLIARMMQTSEVGRGVRVLETIADRADIPQTLFAIGVGMIQVTIGHMLFSKTPKPIGLSGDPSTFSWLSPDICLRITTHLDDERHMKKSVFELVEELTVNRKHNIVVFGILFSFFHCVIVRVDVNNGFKTTAPLQFLPSFHAVSPSTPGITVVAALAYHCLENSPLTNAPPCIQPNHFLHDVPLDILELIAKLLAPADLQNLCAAVPVSKAAAQSTLRYPHIEERLLLSVVENVKPQQAKKAKKKLRSLNLSKTFCTTIRGSPGSKITVGAGYEWFDLCFGTGDVEKVAWTEASDLSRAE
;
A
#
# COMPACT_ATOMS: atom_id res chain seq x y z
N MET A 1 -4.49 -35.81 -17.60
CA MET A 1 -4.74 -34.59 -16.79
C MET A 1 -3.88 -33.50 -17.43
N GLY A 2 -4.45 -32.68 -18.32
CA GLY A 2 -3.73 -31.55 -18.90
C GLY A 2 -4.03 -30.27 -18.11
N THR A 3 -3.12 -29.30 -18.16
CA THR A 3 -3.38 -27.93 -17.67
C THR A 3 -4.18 -27.16 -18.70
N ARG A 4 -5.19 -26.43 -18.25
CA ARG A 4 -6.09 -25.59 -19.05
C ARG A 4 -5.67 -24.13 -18.94
N GLY A 5 -6.13 -23.29 -19.85
CA GLY A 5 -5.79 -21.88 -19.82
C GLY A 5 -6.41 -21.05 -20.92
N TYR A 6 -6.12 -19.76 -20.91
CA TYR A 6 -6.55 -18.83 -21.94
C TYR A 6 -5.38 -18.26 -22.74
N ARG A 7 -5.59 -18.14 -24.06
CA ARG A 7 -4.89 -17.17 -24.91
C ARG A 7 -5.80 -15.96 -25.06
N VAL A 8 -5.30 -14.78 -24.72
CA VAL A 8 -6.07 -13.54 -24.66
C VAL A 8 -5.40 -12.48 -25.52
N TYR A 9 -6.20 -11.70 -26.25
CA TYR A 9 -5.77 -10.42 -26.81
C TYR A 9 -6.59 -9.30 -26.17
N ARG A 10 -5.93 -8.25 -25.68
CA ARG A 10 -6.59 -7.04 -25.19
C ARG A 10 -6.41 -5.91 -26.20
N TYR A 11 -7.51 -5.26 -26.56
CA TYR A 11 -7.54 -4.11 -27.46
C TYR A 11 -8.78 -3.24 -27.23
N LYS A 12 -8.62 -1.92 -27.16
CA LYS A 12 -9.67 -0.94 -26.81
C LYS A 12 -10.42 -1.29 -25.51
N GLY A 13 -9.75 -1.95 -24.56
CA GLY A 13 -10.38 -2.45 -23.33
C GLY A 13 -11.30 -3.67 -23.50
N TYR A 14 -11.42 -4.23 -24.70
CA TYR A 14 -12.04 -5.54 -24.96
C TYR A 14 -10.99 -6.64 -24.83
N TYR A 15 -11.40 -7.80 -24.30
CA TYR A 15 -10.60 -9.01 -24.18
C TYR A 15 -11.20 -10.09 -25.08
N HIS A 16 -10.43 -10.53 -26.08
CA HIS A 16 -10.75 -11.61 -27.00
C HIS A 16 -10.12 -12.88 -26.44
N VAL A 17 -10.94 -13.81 -25.94
CA VAL A 17 -10.52 -14.93 -25.10
C VAL A 17 -10.70 -16.25 -25.83
N HIS A 18 -9.61 -16.98 -26.02
CA HIS A 18 -9.61 -18.33 -26.60
C HIS A 18 -9.26 -19.35 -25.53
N TYR A 19 -10.16 -20.29 -25.26
CA TYR A 19 -9.93 -21.41 -24.35
C TYR A 19 -8.97 -22.45 -24.95
N ASN A 20 -8.04 -22.93 -24.13
CA ASN A 20 -7.17 -24.06 -24.45
C ASN A 20 -7.27 -25.13 -23.35
N HIS A 21 -7.52 -26.37 -23.77
CA HIS A 21 -7.92 -27.46 -22.88
C HIS A 21 -6.73 -28.27 -22.32
N TYR A 22 -5.59 -28.32 -23.01
CA TYR A 22 -4.42 -29.14 -22.65
C TYR A 22 -3.10 -28.37 -22.82
N ASP A 23 -2.08 -28.75 -22.03
CA ASP A 23 -0.70 -28.24 -22.11
C ASP A 23 -0.55 -26.71 -22.00
N SER A 24 -1.46 -26.05 -21.29
CA SER A 24 -1.41 -24.61 -21.02
C SER A 24 -0.27 -24.10 -20.12
N TYR A 25 0.67 -24.94 -19.66
CA TYR A 25 1.87 -24.50 -18.94
C TYR A 25 2.83 -23.70 -19.85
N PRO A 26 3.80 -22.92 -19.31
CA PRO A 26 4.59 -21.98 -20.09
C PRO A 26 5.33 -22.58 -21.29
N ALA A 27 5.93 -23.77 -21.13
CA ALA A 27 6.61 -24.48 -22.22
C ALA A 27 5.68 -25.05 -23.31
N GLY A 28 4.35 -25.06 -23.08
CA GLY A 28 3.33 -25.44 -24.05
C GLY A 28 2.66 -24.19 -24.64
N LEU A 29 1.44 -23.87 -24.19
CA LEU A 29 0.68 -22.72 -24.71
C LEU A 29 1.44 -21.39 -24.60
N GLY A 30 2.18 -21.15 -23.51
CA GLY A 30 2.91 -19.90 -23.32
C GLY A 30 3.91 -19.63 -24.46
N VAL A 31 4.74 -20.62 -24.77
CA VAL A 31 5.66 -20.60 -25.92
C VAL A 31 4.91 -20.47 -27.24
N GLN A 32 3.76 -21.14 -27.43
CA GLN A 32 2.97 -21.03 -28.66
C GLN A 32 2.38 -19.62 -28.86
N VAL A 33 1.94 -18.96 -27.78
CA VAL A 33 1.41 -17.59 -27.83
C VAL A 33 2.55 -16.58 -28.03
N ALA A 34 3.67 -16.74 -27.31
CA ALA A 34 4.86 -15.90 -27.47
C ALA A 34 5.51 -16.01 -28.86
N ALA A 35 5.55 -17.20 -29.45
CA ALA A 35 6.03 -17.41 -30.82
C ALA A 35 5.11 -16.83 -31.90
N GLY A 36 3.88 -16.41 -31.52
CA GLY A 36 2.96 -15.68 -32.40
C GLY A 36 3.27 -14.19 -32.54
N VAL A 37 4.25 -13.65 -31.79
CA VAL A 37 4.69 -12.25 -31.83
C VAL A 37 6.00 -12.15 -32.64
N PRO A 38 6.05 -11.39 -33.76
CA PRO A 38 7.29 -11.23 -34.53
C PRO A 38 8.38 -10.50 -33.73
N ARG A 39 9.65 -10.83 -34.02
CA ARG A 39 10.83 -10.19 -33.39
C ARG A 39 11.53 -9.17 -34.28
N ASP A 40 11.28 -9.17 -35.59
CA ASP A 40 11.72 -8.07 -36.46
C ASP A 40 10.81 -6.85 -36.27
N ALA A 41 11.39 -5.65 -36.29
CA ALA A 41 10.68 -4.42 -35.96
C ALA A 41 9.61 -4.00 -36.98
N ASP A 42 9.81 -4.30 -38.27
CA ASP A 42 8.87 -3.96 -39.34
C ASP A 42 7.85 -5.08 -39.57
N GLU A 43 8.24 -6.36 -39.41
CA GLU A 43 7.28 -7.46 -39.29
C GLU A 43 6.33 -7.28 -38.09
N TYR A 44 6.87 -6.85 -36.94
CA TYR A 44 6.10 -6.57 -35.72
C TYR A 44 5.05 -5.49 -35.94
N ARG A 45 5.43 -4.34 -36.52
CA ARG A 45 4.49 -3.26 -36.87
C ARG A 45 3.38 -3.76 -37.79
N ALA A 46 3.76 -4.43 -38.88
CA ALA A 46 2.80 -4.92 -39.86
C ALA A 46 1.88 -6.02 -39.28
N TRP A 47 2.35 -6.80 -38.30
CA TRP A 47 1.54 -7.76 -37.54
C TRP A 47 0.58 -7.06 -36.59
N LEU A 48 1.05 -6.07 -35.83
CA LEU A 48 0.27 -5.29 -34.87
C LEU A 48 -0.91 -4.59 -35.54
N ASP A 49 -0.67 -3.93 -36.68
CA ASP A 49 -1.70 -3.24 -37.44
C ASP A 49 -2.74 -4.22 -38.03
N ARG A 50 -2.30 -5.36 -38.59
CA ARG A 50 -3.22 -6.41 -39.08
C ARG A 50 -4.05 -7.02 -37.96
N LEU A 51 -3.47 -7.24 -36.78
CA LEU A 51 -4.15 -7.82 -35.64
C LEU A 51 -5.21 -6.86 -35.09
N ARG A 52 -4.86 -5.60 -34.86
CA ARG A 52 -5.81 -4.53 -34.49
C ARG A 52 -6.98 -4.42 -35.48
N GLN A 53 -6.69 -4.40 -36.79
CA GLN A 53 -7.71 -4.39 -37.86
C GLN A 53 -8.56 -5.67 -37.98
N SER A 54 -8.18 -6.75 -37.31
CA SER A 54 -9.01 -7.96 -37.17
C SER A 54 -9.91 -7.82 -35.94
N LEU A 55 -9.33 -7.46 -34.79
CA LEU A 55 -10.06 -7.33 -33.53
C LEU A 55 -11.09 -6.19 -33.55
N ASP A 56 -10.83 -5.11 -34.30
CA ASP A 56 -11.81 -4.04 -34.53
C ASP A 56 -13.14 -4.56 -35.08
N LYS A 57 -13.11 -5.49 -36.04
CA LYS A 57 -14.32 -6.07 -36.67
C LYS A 57 -15.05 -7.01 -35.72
N ASP A 58 -14.29 -7.77 -34.95
CA ASP A 58 -14.84 -8.64 -33.89
C ASP A 58 -15.54 -7.81 -32.80
N VAL A 59 -15.02 -6.61 -32.48
CA VAL A 59 -15.67 -5.64 -31.57
C VAL A 59 -16.91 -5.01 -32.22
N GLU A 60 -16.85 -4.58 -33.48
CA GLU A 60 -18.01 -4.04 -34.22
C GLU A 60 -19.19 -5.04 -34.20
N VAL A 61 -18.94 -6.31 -34.54
CA VAL A 61 -19.96 -7.37 -34.50
C VAL A 61 -20.47 -7.62 -33.07
N PHE A 62 -19.59 -7.59 -32.06
CA PHE A 62 -19.98 -7.77 -30.65
C PHE A 62 -20.88 -6.62 -30.13
N GLU A 63 -20.60 -5.38 -30.52
CA GLU A 63 -21.43 -4.22 -30.17
C GLU A 63 -22.79 -4.23 -30.89
N GLU A 64 -22.87 -4.70 -32.15
CA GLU A 64 -24.13 -4.84 -32.88
C GLU A 64 -25.04 -5.95 -32.33
N ASP A 65 -24.50 -7.15 -32.09
CA ASP A 65 -25.28 -8.33 -31.65
C ASP A 65 -25.61 -8.29 -30.15
N ASN A 66 -24.82 -7.55 -29.36
CA ASN A 66 -24.92 -7.38 -27.90
C ASN A 66 -25.11 -8.70 -27.13
N LYS A 67 -24.39 -9.74 -27.55
CA LYS A 67 -24.37 -11.07 -26.93
C LYS A 67 -22.94 -11.45 -26.58
N ALA A 68 -22.79 -12.07 -25.41
CA ALA A 68 -21.62 -12.88 -25.12
C ALA A 68 -21.66 -14.12 -26.03
N ASN A 69 -21.14 -14.00 -27.25
CA ASN A 69 -20.96 -15.10 -28.19
C ASN A 69 -19.91 -16.07 -27.63
N TYR A 70 -20.38 -17.01 -26.83
CA TYR A 70 -19.70 -18.28 -26.59
C TYR A 70 -19.88 -19.13 -27.84
N ASP A 71 -18.82 -19.24 -28.64
CA ASP A 71 -18.72 -20.29 -29.67
C ASP A 71 -18.49 -21.64 -28.97
N ASP A 72 -19.06 -22.73 -29.50
CA ASP A 72 -18.72 -24.10 -29.11
C ASP A 72 -17.21 -24.38 -29.27
N ALA A 73 -16.53 -23.61 -30.14
CA ALA A 73 -15.07 -23.59 -30.27
C ALA A 73 -14.31 -23.00 -29.06
N GLY A 74 -14.99 -22.47 -28.04
CA GLY A 74 -14.36 -21.90 -26.84
C GLY A 74 -13.77 -20.50 -27.04
N TYR A 75 -14.32 -19.73 -27.99
CA TYR A 75 -14.04 -18.30 -28.16
C TYR A 75 -15.14 -17.45 -27.53
N PHE A 76 -14.77 -16.34 -26.87
CA PHE A 76 -15.70 -15.29 -26.45
C PHE A 76 -15.01 -13.92 -26.30
N ILE A 77 -15.81 -12.85 -26.29
CA ILE A 77 -15.37 -11.46 -26.08
C ILE A 77 -15.98 -10.94 -24.76
N THR A 78 -15.20 -10.17 -24.00
CA THR A 78 -15.62 -9.59 -22.71
C THR A 78 -14.94 -8.24 -22.44
N LYS A 79 -15.52 -7.43 -21.54
CA LYS A 79 -14.94 -6.17 -21.02
C LYS A 79 -14.23 -6.35 -19.67
N VAL A 80 -14.23 -7.56 -19.12
CA VAL A 80 -13.60 -7.92 -17.85
C VAL A 80 -12.40 -8.81 -18.13
N GLN A 81 -11.22 -8.45 -17.61
CA GLN A 81 -10.00 -9.25 -17.80
C GLN A 81 -10.22 -10.69 -17.30
N PRO A 82 -9.98 -11.72 -18.13
CA PRO A 82 -10.05 -13.11 -17.67
C PRO A 82 -8.92 -13.39 -16.67
N THR A 83 -9.25 -14.11 -15.60
CA THR A 83 -8.30 -14.44 -14.52
C THR A 83 -8.19 -15.96 -14.35
N ASN A 84 -7.13 -16.40 -13.66
CA ASN A 84 -6.98 -17.79 -13.23
C ASN A 84 -8.11 -18.16 -12.25
N ASP A 85 -8.64 -19.37 -12.37
CA ASP A 85 -9.69 -19.91 -11.48
C ASP A 85 -9.51 -21.44 -11.29
N ILE A 86 -10.47 -22.12 -10.65
CA ILE A 86 -10.41 -23.58 -10.41
C ILE A 86 -10.44 -24.44 -11.70
N MET A 87 -10.78 -23.82 -12.84
CA MET A 87 -10.81 -24.42 -14.18
C MET A 87 -9.70 -23.92 -15.12
N ILE A 88 -8.98 -22.86 -14.75
CA ILE A 88 -8.04 -22.12 -15.60
C ILE A 88 -6.72 -21.93 -14.85
N GLU A 89 -5.77 -22.84 -15.08
CA GLU A 89 -4.46 -22.78 -14.42
C GLU A 89 -3.58 -21.64 -14.92
N TRP A 90 -3.67 -21.25 -16.20
CA TRP A 90 -2.78 -20.26 -16.83
C TRP A 90 -3.52 -19.25 -17.72
N VAL A 91 -3.07 -18.00 -17.73
CA VAL A 91 -3.54 -16.96 -18.66
C VAL A 91 -2.34 -16.31 -19.36
N TYR A 92 -2.34 -16.31 -20.69
CA TYR A 92 -1.37 -15.55 -21.51
C TYR A 92 -2.10 -14.47 -22.28
N GLU A 93 -1.76 -13.21 -22.00
CA GLU A 93 -2.42 -12.05 -22.60
C GLU A 93 -1.42 -11.21 -23.39
N ILE A 94 -1.80 -10.91 -24.63
CA ILE A 94 -1.12 -9.97 -25.52
C ILE A 94 -1.93 -8.67 -25.47
N ASP A 95 -1.43 -7.69 -24.71
CA ASP A 95 -2.03 -6.37 -24.57
C ASP A 95 -1.54 -5.46 -25.71
N LEU A 96 -2.45 -5.17 -26.65
CA LEU A 96 -2.20 -4.33 -27.82
C LEU A 96 -2.50 -2.85 -27.58
N ASP A 97 -3.05 -2.50 -26.41
CA ASP A 97 -3.26 -1.11 -25.99
C ASP A 97 -1.95 -0.54 -25.41
N HIS A 98 -1.22 -1.34 -24.64
CA HIS A 98 0.03 -0.97 -23.96
C HIS A 98 1.30 -1.60 -24.58
N GLU A 99 1.14 -2.51 -25.54
CA GLU A 99 2.21 -3.29 -26.20
C GLU A 99 3.00 -4.19 -25.22
N VAL A 100 2.28 -4.96 -24.40
CA VAL A 100 2.80 -5.78 -23.29
C VAL A 100 2.40 -7.25 -23.42
N PHE A 101 3.27 -8.17 -22.99
CA PHE A 101 2.95 -9.56 -22.76
C PHE A 101 2.76 -9.81 -21.26
N LEU A 102 1.58 -10.30 -20.89
CA LEU A 102 1.23 -10.64 -19.51
C LEU A 102 1.11 -12.16 -19.34
N VAL A 103 1.47 -12.63 -18.14
CA VAL A 103 1.21 -14.00 -17.68
C VAL A 103 0.41 -13.88 -16.38
N ASP A 104 -0.66 -14.65 -16.21
CA ASP A 104 -1.53 -14.65 -15.02
C ASP A 104 -1.94 -13.21 -14.60
N CYS A 105 -2.41 -12.45 -15.59
CA CYS A 105 -2.81 -11.04 -15.52
C CYS A 105 -1.71 -10.07 -15.04
N SER A 106 -0.44 -10.47 -15.10
CA SER A 106 0.72 -9.70 -14.60
C SER A 106 1.69 -9.36 -15.75
N PRO A 107 2.10 -8.09 -15.94
CA PRO A 107 2.98 -7.69 -17.03
C PRO A 107 4.42 -8.18 -16.83
N LEU A 108 4.97 -8.88 -17.82
CA LEU A 108 6.31 -9.49 -17.78
C LEU A 108 7.24 -8.92 -18.85
N PHE A 109 6.82 -8.93 -20.12
CA PHE A 109 7.68 -8.61 -21.26
C PHE A 109 7.09 -7.49 -22.13
N SER A 110 7.93 -6.72 -22.83
CA SER A 110 7.45 -5.83 -23.89
C SER A 110 7.26 -6.60 -25.20
N LEU A 111 6.14 -6.41 -25.90
CA LEU A 111 5.92 -7.03 -27.21
C LEU A 111 6.96 -6.56 -28.26
N LYS A 112 7.54 -5.37 -28.08
CA LYS A 112 8.59 -4.79 -28.93
C LYS A 112 9.93 -5.50 -28.81
N ASN A 113 10.14 -6.27 -27.75
CA ASN A 113 11.34 -7.08 -27.54
C ASN A 113 10.98 -8.33 -26.72
N MET A 114 10.34 -9.30 -27.38
CA MET A 114 10.00 -10.59 -26.77
C MET A 114 11.25 -11.47 -26.56
N PRO A 115 11.26 -12.36 -25.55
CA PRO A 115 12.40 -13.24 -25.28
C PRO A 115 12.91 -14.01 -26.52
N PRO A 116 14.24 -14.16 -26.69
CA PRO A 116 14.85 -14.58 -27.96
C PRO A 116 14.67 -16.08 -28.26
N SER A 117 14.36 -16.90 -27.26
CA SER A 117 14.09 -18.33 -27.41
C SER A 117 12.91 -18.77 -26.54
N SER A 118 12.38 -19.96 -26.81
CA SER A 118 11.35 -20.61 -25.98
C SER A 118 11.86 -20.96 -24.59
N GLU A 119 13.13 -21.36 -24.47
CA GLU A 119 13.79 -21.67 -23.20
C GLU A 119 13.89 -20.39 -22.35
N SER A 120 14.41 -19.30 -22.93
CA SER A 120 14.46 -17.99 -22.29
C SER A 120 13.09 -17.46 -21.87
N PHE A 121 12.04 -17.68 -22.67
CA PHE A 121 10.68 -17.29 -22.28
C PHE A 121 10.21 -18.03 -21.01
N VAL A 122 10.48 -19.34 -20.90
CA VAL A 122 10.07 -20.15 -19.75
C VAL A 122 10.93 -19.84 -18.51
N ASP A 123 12.26 -19.81 -18.66
CA ASP A 123 13.22 -19.57 -17.56
C ASP A 123 13.09 -18.16 -16.96
N TRP A 124 12.51 -17.21 -17.70
CA TRP A 124 12.30 -15.83 -17.26
C TRP A 124 10.93 -15.59 -16.61
N ILE A 125 10.08 -16.61 -16.49
CA ILE A 125 8.81 -16.55 -15.76
C ILE A 125 9.00 -17.06 -14.33
N ASP A 126 8.78 -16.20 -13.35
CA ASP A 126 8.99 -16.48 -11.92
C ASP A 126 7.89 -15.79 -11.08
N PHE A 127 8.18 -15.49 -9.81
CA PHE A 127 7.37 -14.70 -8.91
C PHE A 127 8.15 -13.50 -8.35
N ASP A 128 7.43 -12.46 -7.96
CA ASP A 128 8.01 -11.30 -7.27
C ASP A 128 8.16 -11.51 -5.75
N SER A 129 8.70 -10.51 -5.04
CA SER A 129 8.88 -10.54 -3.58
C SER A 129 7.55 -10.52 -2.80
N TYR A 130 6.40 -10.52 -3.45
CA TYR A 130 5.07 -10.57 -2.83
C TYR A 130 4.28 -11.82 -3.25
N GLY A 131 4.83 -12.63 -4.16
CA GLY A 131 4.26 -13.89 -4.60
C GLY A 131 3.38 -13.79 -5.86
N HIS A 132 3.36 -12.64 -6.54
CA HIS A 132 2.66 -12.50 -7.82
C HIS A 132 3.55 -12.92 -8.98
N ARG A 133 2.93 -13.33 -10.08
CA ARG A 133 3.62 -13.69 -11.33
C ARG A 133 4.45 -12.49 -11.82
N SER A 134 5.74 -12.71 -12.09
CA SER A 134 6.63 -11.63 -12.57
C SER A 134 7.82 -12.21 -13.35
N TYR A 135 8.73 -11.35 -13.81
CA TYR A 135 9.95 -11.81 -14.46
C TYR A 135 10.99 -12.31 -13.43
N HIS A 136 11.79 -13.32 -13.79
CA HIS A 136 12.93 -13.78 -12.99
C HIS A 136 13.96 -12.65 -12.85
N ASN A 137 14.67 -12.58 -11.72
CA ASN A 137 15.68 -11.53 -11.50
C ASN A 137 16.84 -11.50 -12.54
N ILE A 138 17.07 -12.59 -13.29
CA ILE A 138 18.09 -12.71 -14.35
C ILE A 138 17.66 -12.15 -15.71
N THR A 139 16.35 -11.94 -15.94
CA THR A 139 15.79 -11.46 -17.21
C THR A 139 16.47 -10.14 -17.61
N PRO A 140 17.12 -10.03 -18.79
CA PRO A 140 17.79 -8.79 -19.18
C PRO A 140 16.79 -7.62 -19.29
N ARG A 141 17.23 -6.40 -18.96
CA ARG A 141 16.33 -5.24 -18.75
C ARG A 141 15.51 -4.89 -19.99
N GLU A 142 16.13 -5.05 -21.15
CA GLU A 142 15.59 -4.79 -22.47
C GLU A 142 14.38 -5.66 -22.84
N TYR A 143 14.21 -6.84 -22.22
CA TYR A 143 13.05 -7.71 -22.44
C TYR A 143 11.92 -7.46 -21.43
N ARG A 144 12.20 -6.82 -20.29
CA ARG A 144 11.23 -6.59 -19.22
C ARG A 144 10.19 -5.57 -19.67
N TYR A 145 8.95 -5.73 -19.21
CA TYR A 145 8.02 -4.62 -19.13
C TYR A 145 8.63 -3.48 -18.29
N ASN A 146 8.63 -2.27 -18.86
CA ASN A 146 9.16 -1.05 -18.26
C ASN A 146 8.35 0.19 -18.66
N TRP A 147 7.13 -0.01 -19.19
CA TRP A 147 6.28 1.07 -19.68
C TRP A 147 5.55 1.71 -18.51
N THR A 148 5.53 3.04 -18.51
CA THR A 148 4.68 3.87 -17.66
C THR A 148 3.97 4.85 -18.59
N VAL A 149 2.71 5.16 -18.31
CA VAL A 149 2.01 6.23 -19.00
C VAL A 149 2.75 7.58 -18.80
N ALA A 150 2.58 8.51 -19.73
CA ALA A 150 3.16 9.84 -19.60
C ALA A 150 2.32 10.72 -18.65
N PRO A 151 2.95 11.60 -17.85
CA PRO A 151 2.23 12.55 -16.99
C PRO A 151 1.35 13.50 -17.83
N PRO A 152 0.13 13.85 -17.36
CA PRO A 152 -0.70 14.86 -17.99
C PRO A 152 0.03 16.21 -18.07
N THR A 153 -0.03 16.86 -19.24
CA THR A 153 0.62 18.16 -19.47
C THR A 153 0.18 19.20 -18.46
N VAL A 154 1.15 19.78 -17.74
CA VAL A 154 0.94 20.91 -16.81
C VAL A 154 1.17 22.21 -17.56
N ASP A 155 0.23 23.15 -17.46
CA ASP A 155 0.33 24.51 -18.02
C ASP A 155 1.54 25.26 -17.44
N ASP A 156 2.31 25.95 -18.28
CA ASP A 156 3.43 26.80 -17.85
C ASP A 156 2.97 27.88 -16.85
N ALA A 157 1.75 28.43 -17.00
CA ALA A 157 1.21 29.45 -16.10
C ALA A 157 1.05 28.94 -14.65
N VAL A 158 0.84 27.64 -14.44
CA VAL A 158 0.78 27.02 -13.10
C VAL A 158 2.18 26.89 -12.50
N ILE A 159 3.18 26.55 -13.33
CA ILE A 159 4.59 26.47 -12.91
C ILE A 159 5.16 27.86 -12.61
N ASP A 160 4.81 28.87 -13.41
CA ASP A 160 5.18 30.26 -13.19
C ASP A 160 4.53 30.82 -11.93
N HIS A 161 3.24 30.54 -11.67
CA HIS A 161 2.58 30.99 -10.44
C HIS A 161 3.15 30.29 -9.20
N TYR A 162 3.45 28.98 -9.27
CA TYR A 162 4.17 28.28 -8.19
C TYR A 162 5.55 28.93 -7.94
N THR A 163 6.35 29.13 -8.98
CA THR A 163 7.73 29.63 -8.86
C THR A 163 7.77 31.10 -8.41
N THR A 164 6.83 31.93 -8.86
CA THR A 164 6.71 33.34 -8.44
C THR A 164 6.26 33.47 -6.99
N ARG A 165 5.37 32.58 -6.54
CA ARG A 165 4.79 32.60 -5.19
C ARG A 165 5.69 31.92 -4.15
N TYR A 166 6.51 30.97 -4.58
CA TYR A 166 7.36 30.13 -3.73
C TYR A 166 8.78 29.99 -4.33
N PRO A 167 9.53 31.11 -4.49
CA PRO A 167 10.86 31.08 -5.11
C PRO A 167 11.87 30.29 -4.28
N ASP A 168 11.82 30.45 -2.95
CA ASP A 168 12.65 29.74 -1.98
C ASP A 168 12.02 28.38 -1.60
N GLY A 169 11.59 27.61 -2.59
CA GLY A 169 10.96 26.30 -2.43
C GLY A 169 11.96 25.23 -1.94
N GLU A 170 12.35 25.30 -0.67
CA GLU A 170 13.35 24.39 -0.09
C GLU A 170 12.83 22.94 -0.04
N PHE A 171 13.29 22.14 -1.01
CA PHE A 171 13.23 20.67 -0.95
C PHE A 171 14.17 20.18 0.16
N HIS A 172 13.63 19.96 1.36
CA HIS A 172 14.41 19.38 2.44
C HIS A 172 14.71 17.90 2.15
N SER A 173 16.00 17.60 1.99
CA SER A 173 16.53 16.24 1.83
C SER A 173 16.50 15.41 3.13
N SER A 174 16.11 16.00 4.27
CA SER A 174 16.04 15.31 5.56
C SER A 174 14.71 15.54 6.28
N VAL A 175 14.18 14.46 6.86
CA VAL A 175 12.93 14.43 7.63
C VAL A 175 12.99 15.36 8.86
N SER A 176 14.15 15.44 9.52
CA SER A 176 14.38 16.29 10.70
C SER A 176 14.19 17.78 10.40
N GLY A 177 14.60 18.24 9.20
CA GLY A 177 14.44 19.63 8.77
C GLY A 177 12.99 20.01 8.44
N LEU A 178 12.13 19.02 8.13
CA LEU A 178 10.70 19.24 7.92
C LEU A 178 9.96 19.40 9.26
N PHE A 179 10.23 18.53 10.24
CA PHE A 179 9.53 18.53 11.53
C PHE A 179 10.22 19.36 12.63
N ASP A 180 11.19 20.20 12.24
CA ASP A 180 12.00 21.06 13.13
C ASP A 180 12.60 20.31 14.35
N THR A 181 12.89 19.01 14.20
CA THR A 181 13.21 18.11 15.31
C THR A 181 14.71 17.91 15.48
N THR A 182 15.22 18.30 16.65
CA THR A 182 16.64 18.18 17.04
C THR A 182 17.03 16.79 17.54
N ALA A 183 16.14 15.79 17.49
CA ALA A 183 16.32 14.47 18.08
C ALA A 183 17.40 13.65 17.36
N THR A 184 18.48 13.31 18.06
CA THR A 184 19.65 12.60 17.52
C THR A 184 19.51 11.07 17.44
N SER A 185 18.36 10.51 17.79
CA SER A 185 18.02 9.10 17.54
C SER A 185 16.50 8.88 17.55
N PRO A 186 15.97 7.99 16.69
CA PRO A 186 14.57 7.58 16.76
C PRO A 186 14.24 6.88 18.09
N SER A 187 13.04 7.14 18.63
CA SER A 187 12.57 6.42 19.82
C SER A 187 12.27 4.95 19.50
N SER A 188 12.32 4.08 20.52
CA SER A 188 11.90 2.67 20.38
C SER A 188 10.46 2.56 19.87
N CYS A 189 9.59 3.48 20.30
CA CYS A 189 8.21 3.56 19.83
C CYS A 189 8.13 3.89 18.34
N PHE A 190 8.88 4.88 17.86
CA PHE A 190 8.92 5.22 16.43
C PHE A 190 9.40 4.03 15.59
N ALA A 191 10.52 3.40 15.98
CA ALA A 191 11.06 2.23 15.26
C ALA A 191 10.04 1.08 15.17
N VAL A 192 9.29 0.83 16.25
CA VAL A 192 8.24 -0.20 16.28
C VAL A 192 7.02 0.15 15.42
N ARG A 193 6.60 1.42 15.39
CA ARG A 193 5.54 1.87 14.48
C ARG A 193 5.95 1.71 13.02
N THR A 194 7.15 2.17 12.66
CA THR A 194 7.67 2.10 11.28
C THR A 194 7.79 0.66 10.82
N ALA A 195 8.42 -0.21 11.62
CA ALA A 195 8.57 -1.63 11.28
C ALA A 195 7.24 -2.42 11.26
N LEU A 196 6.21 -1.98 11.99
CA LEU A 196 4.85 -2.51 11.79
C LEU A 196 4.24 -1.99 10.49
N TYR A 197 4.44 -0.71 10.17
CA TYR A 197 3.84 -0.07 9.00
C TYR A 197 4.40 -0.61 7.67
N GLU A 198 5.72 -0.75 7.56
CA GLU A 198 6.42 -1.45 6.46
C GLU A 198 5.80 -2.83 6.19
N VAL A 199 5.44 -3.53 7.27
CA VAL A 199 4.84 -4.86 7.25
C VAL A 199 3.38 -4.86 6.83
N LEU A 200 2.60 -3.86 7.24
CA LEU A 200 1.21 -3.71 6.78
C LEU A 200 1.20 -3.47 5.27
N ILE A 201 2.06 -2.56 4.78
CA ILE A 201 2.25 -2.34 3.34
C ILE A 201 2.74 -3.62 2.64
N ALA A 202 3.72 -4.34 3.20
CA ALA A 202 4.20 -5.60 2.62
C ALA A 202 3.11 -6.67 2.54
N ARG A 203 2.22 -6.77 3.54
CA ARG A 203 1.11 -7.73 3.54
C ARG A 203 -0.05 -7.30 2.63
N MET A 204 -0.31 -6.00 2.51
CA MET A 204 -1.22 -5.47 1.48
C MET A 204 -0.72 -5.83 0.08
N MET A 205 0.56 -5.58 -0.22
CA MET A 205 1.17 -5.91 -1.52
C MET A 205 1.12 -7.41 -1.87
N GLN A 206 0.87 -8.31 -0.92
CA GLN A 206 0.67 -9.74 -1.17
C GLN A 206 -0.75 -10.13 -1.60
N THR A 207 -1.76 -9.28 -1.42
CA THR A 207 -3.12 -9.65 -1.88
C THR A 207 -3.21 -9.45 -3.39
N SER A 208 -4.03 -10.26 -4.05
CA SER A 208 -4.21 -10.24 -5.51
C SER A 208 -4.71 -8.90 -6.02
N GLU A 209 -5.54 -8.21 -5.24
CA GLU A 209 -6.25 -6.99 -5.59
C GLU A 209 -5.30 -5.79 -5.55
N VAL A 210 -4.49 -5.69 -4.49
CA VAL A 210 -3.45 -4.66 -4.36
C VAL A 210 -2.30 -4.97 -5.32
N GLY A 211 -1.81 -6.21 -5.37
CA GLY A 211 -0.66 -6.60 -6.18
C GLY A 211 -0.87 -6.40 -7.69
N ARG A 212 -2.06 -6.76 -8.20
CA ARG A 212 -2.45 -6.48 -9.59
C ARG A 212 -2.84 -5.01 -9.78
N GLY A 213 -3.67 -4.47 -8.88
CA GLY A 213 -4.19 -3.11 -9.02
C GLY A 213 -3.11 -2.02 -8.96
N VAL A 214 -2.05 -2.19 -8.16
CA VAL A 214 -0.89 -1.28 -8.17
C VAL A 214 -0.19 -1.26 -9.53
N ARG A 215 -0.11 -2.39 -10.24
CA ARG A 215 0.46 -2.46 -11.60
C ARG A 215 -0.45 -1.77 -12.63
N VAL A 216 -1.76 -1.74 -12.40
CA VAL A 216 -2.71 -0.95 -13.22
C VAL A 216 -2.47 0.56 -13.06
N LEU A 217 -1.95 1.04 -11.92
CA LEU A 217 -1.61 2.46 -11.75
C LEU A 217 -0.53 2.96 -12.73
N GLU A 218 0.33 2.07 -13.21
CA GLU A 218 1.34 2.38 -14.25
C GLU A 218 0.68 2.76 -15.59
N THR A 219 -0.62 2.45 -15.77
CA THR A 219 -1.43 2.78 -16.95
C THR A 219 -2.36 3.98 -16.79
N ILE A 220 -2.31 4.71 -15.66
CA ILE A 220 -3.31 5.72 -15.29
C ILE A 220 -2.72 7.12 -15.37
N ALA A 221 -3.14 7.90 -16.37
CA ALA A 221 -2.58 9.21 -16.65
C ALA A 221 -2.99 10.25 -15.59
N ASP A 222 -4.29 10.54 -15.45
CA ASP A 222 -4.81 11.48 -14.45
C ASP A 222 -5.34 10.76 -13.21
N ARG A 223 -5.31 11.45 -12.07
CA ARG A 223 -5.88 10.98 -10.80
C ARG A 223 -7.38 10.69 -10.87
N ALA A 224 -8.11 11.35 -11.78
CA ALA A 224 -9.53 11.12 -12.01
C ALA A 224 -9.84 9.72 -12.56
N ASP A 225 -8.87 9.10 -13.25
CA ASP A 225 -9.00 7.76 -13.84
C ASP A 225 -8.63 6.63 -12.85
N ILE A 226 -8.23 6.96 -11.60
CA ILE A 226 -7.91 5.97 -10.56
C ILE A 226 -9.19 5.23 -10.13
N PRO A 227 -9.26 3.88 -10.25
CA PRO A 227 -10.41 3.12 -9.78
C PRO A 227 -10.73 3.39 -8.31
N GLN A 228 -12.01 3.55 -7.98
CA GLN A 228 -12.47 3.87 -6.63
C GLN A 228 -11.96 2.89 -5.57
N THR A 229 -11.80 1.61 -5.93
CA THR A 229 -11.21 0.57 -5.08
C THR A 229 -9.74 0.86 -4.75
N LEU A 230 -8.94 1.26 -5.74
CA LEU A 230 -7.54 1.63 -5.55
C LEU A 230 -7.42 2.96 -4.80
N PHE A 231 -8.24 3.96 -5.10
CA PHE A 231 -8.30 5.20 -4.32
C PHE A 231 -8.56 4.90 -2.83
N ALA A 232 -9.56 4.07 -2.54
CA ALA A 232 -9.87 3.61 -1.18
C ALA A 232 -8.69 2.87 -0.52
N ILE A 233 -8.05 1.94 -1.24
CA ILE A 233 -6.82 1.26 -0.78
C ILE A 233 -5.71 2.25 -0.46
N GLY A 234 -5.48 3.27 -1.31
CA GLY A 234 -4.44 4.28 -1.13
C GLY A 234 -4.67 5.19 0.07
N VAL A 235 -5.93 5.62 0.29
CA VAL A 235 -6.31 6.35 1.50
C VAL A 235 -6.11 5.46 2.74
N GLY A 236 -6.51 4.18 2.68
CA GLY A 236 -6.28 3.20 3.75
C GLY A 236 -4.79 2.97 4.07
N MET A 237 -3.94 2.86 3.04
CA MET A 237 -2.48 2.70 3.18
C MET A 237 -1.85 3.85 3.97
N ILE A 238 -2.33 5.09 3.83
CA ILE A 238 -1.84 6.21 4.63
C ILE A 238 -2.55 6.26 5.99
N GLN A 239 -3.89 6.19 6.01
CA GLN A 239 -4.70 6.37 7.21
C GLN A 239 -4.36 5.37 8.33
N VAL A 240 -3.95 4.13 7.99
CA VAL A 240 -3.57 3.10 8.98
C VAL A 240 -2.36 3.49 9.85
N THR A 241 -1.52 4.44 9.41
CA THR A 241 -0.42 4.97 10.22
C THR A 241 -0.79 6.22 11.02
N ILE A 242 -1.83 6.96 10.60
CA ILE A 242 -2.19 8.26 11.16
C ILE A 242 -2.94 8.09 12.48
N GLY A 243 -2.46 8.76 13.53
CA GLY A 243 -3.01 8.61 14.88
C GLY A 243 -2.65 7.28 15.54
N HIS A 244 -3.50 6.81 16.45
CA HIS A 244 -3.22 5.60 17.23
C HIS A 244 -3.42 4.34 16.38
N MET A 245 -2.35 3.55 16.21
CA MET A 245 -2.37 2.26 15.51
C MET A 245 -3.06 1.21 16.38
N LEU A 246 -4.40 1.23 16.41
CA LEU A 246 -5.23 0.34 17.23
C LEU A 246 -5.98 -0.65 16.33
N PHE A 247 -5.58 -1.92 16.38
CA PHE A 247 -6.18 -3.01 15.60
C PHE A 247 -7.08 -3.87 16.50
N SER A 248 -8.25 -4.28 15.97
CA SER A 248 -9.25 -5.07 16.70
C SER A 248 -9.86 -6.18 15.84
N LYS A 249 -10.26 -7.30 16.46
CA LYS A 249 -10.83 -8.49 15.78
C LYS A 249 -11.99 -8.16 14.84
N THR A 250 -12.80 -7.18 15.21
CA THR A 250 -13.74 -6.53 14.30
C THR A 250 -13.01 -5.38 13.60
N PRO A 251 -12.61 -5.52 12.32
CA PRO A 251 -12.14 -4.38 11.55
C PRO A 251 -13.29 -3.39 11.43
N LYS A 252 -13.13 -2.19 12.00
CA LYS A 252 -14.06 -1.10 11.70
C LYS A 252 -13.92 -0.81 10.20
N PRO A 253 -15.00 -0.85 9.41
CA PRO A 253 -14.90 -0.52 7.99
C PRO A 253 -14.37 0.91 7.89
N ILE A 254 -13.21 1.07 7.24
CA ILE A 254 -12.65 2.39 7.01
C ILE A 254 -13.67 3.13 6.14
N GLY A 255 -14.09 4.33 6.57
CA GLY A 255 -15.19 5.10 5.95
C GLY A 255 -14.80 5.73 4.62
N LEU A 256 -14.42 4.91 3.64
CA LEU A 256 -13.77 5.28 2.38
C LEU A 256 -14.78 5.74 1.31
N SER A 257 -15.75 6.57 1.71
CA SER A 257 -16.59 7.34 0.81
C SER A 257 -15.93 8.70 0.54
N GLY A 258 -14.93 8.72 -0.32
CA GLY A 258 -14.26 9.93 -0.81
C GLY A 258 -14.19 9.94 -2.33
N ASP A 259 -14.41 11.10 -2.93
CA ASP A 259 -14.26 11.32 -4.37
C ASP A 259 -12.77 11.56 -4.71
N PRO A 260 -12.17 10.85 -5.69
CA PRO A 260 -10.80 11.06 -6.14
C PRO A 260 -10.45 12.50 -6.55
N SER A 261 -11.45 13.32 -6.89
CA SER A 261 -11.27 14.75 -7.16
C SER A 261 -10.90 15.56 -5.89
N THR A 262 -11.32 15.09 -4.71
CA THR A 262 -11.32 15.84 -3.43
C THR A 262 -10.10 15.59 -2.54
N PHE A 263 -9.96 16.44 -1.53
CA PHE A 263 -8.94 16.33 -0.49
C PHE A 263 -9.47 15.58 0.74
N SER A 264 -8.71 14.58 1.20
CA SER A 264 -9.09 13.69 2.31
C SER A 264 -8.42 14.12 3.61
N TRP A 265 -9.17 14.81 4.48
CA TRP A 265 -8.65 15.24 5.80
C TRP A 265 -8.64 14.06 6.79
N LEU A 266 -7.44 13.52 7.04
CA LEU A 266 -7.22 12.35 7.92
C LEU A 266 -7.22 12.72 9.40
N SER A 267 -6.90 13.98 9.71
CA SER A 267 -7.04 14.60 11.03
C SER A 267 -7.21 16.12 10.84
N PRO A 268 -7.53 16.91 11.89
CA PRO A 268 -7.60 18.38 11.78
C PRO A 268 -6.29 19.04 11.29
N ASP A 269 -5.17 18.32 11.41
CA ASP A 269 -3.82 18.84 11.16
C ASP A 269 -3.16 18.17 9.94
N ILE A 270 -3.81 17.17 9.32
CA ILE A 270 -3.25 16.33 8.24
C ILE A 270 -4.27 16.14 7.12
N CYS A 271 -3.96 16.71 5.95
CA CYS A 271 -4.65 16.48 4.70
C CYS A 271 -3.92 15.43 3.84
N LEU A 272 -4.66 14.59 3.12
CA LEU A 272 -4.15 13.65 2.11
C LEU A 272 -4.78 13.97 0.75
N ARG A 273 -3.98 13.85 -0.30
CA ARG A 273 -4.45 13.83 -1.69
C ARG A 273 -3.82 12.65 -2.44
N ILE A 274 -4.67 11.82 -3.06
CA ILE A 274 -4.20 10.83 -4.03
C ILE A 274 -3.97 11.54 -5.38
N THR A 275 -2.87 11.22 -6.05
CA THR A 275 -2.46 11.81 -7.34
C THR A 275 -1.60 10.82 -8.13
N THR A 276 -1.16 11.16 -9.33
CA THR A 276 -0.25 10.36 -10.16
C THR A 276 1.11 11.07 -10.28
N HIS A 277 2.10 10.43 -10.91
CA HIS A 277 3.36 11.06 -11.40
C HIS A 277 4.08 12.05 -10.46
N LEU A 278 4.24 11.73 -9.17
CA LEU A 278 5.00 12.61 -8.25
C LEU A 278 6.51 12.63 -8.52
N ASP A 279 7.00 11.73 -9.37
CA ASP A 279 8.34 11.70 -9.93
C ASP A 279 8.55 12.63 -11.14
N ASP A 280 7.47 13.13 -11.77
CA ASP A 280 7.58 14.26 -12.72
C ASP A 280 7.60 15.59 -11.96
N GLU A 281 8.61 16.43 -12.25
CA GLU A 281 8.82 17.69 -11.52
C GLU A 281 7.67 18.69 -11.72
N ARG A 282 7.07 18.75 -12.91
CA ARG A 282 5.98 19.70 -13.22
C ARG A 282 4.67 19.24 -12.58
N HIS A 283 4.36 17.96 -12.66
CA HIS A 283 3.18 17.35 -12.04
C HIS A 283 3.27 17.40 -10.51
N MET A 284 4.44 17.13 -9.93
CA MET A 284 4.71 17.34 -8.51
C MET A 284 4.49 18.80 -8.10
N LYS A 285 5.08 19.78 -8.81
CA LYS A 285 4.92 21.21 -8.49
C LYS A 285 3.45 21.66 -8.54
N LYS A 286 2.68 21.24 -9.55
CA LYS A 286 1.23 21.45 -9.62
C LYS A 286 0.51 20.83 -8.41
N SER A 287 0.81 19.57 -8.10
CA SER A 287 0.18 18.86 -6.99
C SER A 287 0.48 19.50 -5.63
N VAL A 288 1.72 20.00 -5.42
CA VAL A 288 2.10 20.78 -4.22
C VAL A 288 1.37 22.12 -4.20
N PHE A 289 1.34 22.85 -5.31
CA PHE A 289 0.65 24.14 -5.43
C PHE A 289 -0.81 24.05 -4.95
N GLU A 290 -1.57 23.14 -5.55
CA GLU A 290 -3.00 22.95 -5.29
C GLU A 290 -3.26 22.47 -3.84
N LEU A 291 -2.36 21.65 -3.27
CA LEU A 291 -2.45 21.22 -1.87
C LEU A 291 -2.13 22.35 -0.88
N VAL A 292 -1.16 23.22 -1.21
CA VAL A 292 -0.84 24.39 -0.37
C VAL A 292 -2.00 25.39 -0.34
N GLU A 293 -2.73 25.56 -1.45
CA GLU A 293 -3.94 26.38 -1.47
C GLU A 293 -5.04 25.79 -0.58
N GLU A 294 -5.35 24.50 -0.71
CA GLU A 294 -6.31 23.78 0.16
C GLU A 294 -5.95 23.92 1.65
N LEU A 295 -4.70 23.65 2.01
CA LEU A 295 -4.19 23.78 3.38
C LEU A 295 -4.32 25.22 3.89
N THR A 296 -4.09 26.22 3.03
CA THR A 296 -4.18 27.65 3.40
C THR A 296 -5.63 28.10 3.60
N VAL A 297 -6.58 27.55 2.85
CA VAL A 297 -8.02 27.83 2.99
C VAL A 297 -8.62 27.14 4.20
N ASN A 298 -8.25 25.87 4.47
CA ASN A 298 -8.94 25.03 5.45
C ASN A 298 -8.29 24.94 6.85
N ARG A 299 -7.14 25.59 7.09
CA ARG A 299 -6.42 25.67 8.39
C ARG A 299 -7.14 26.48 9.50
N LYS A 300 -8.36 26.09 9.87
CA LYS A 300 -9.30 26.90 10.68
C LYS A 300 -8.71 27.54 11.94
N HIS A 301 -7.84 26.85 12.70
CA HIS A 301 -7.20 27.40 13.91
C HIS A 301 -5.72 27.01 14.11
N ASN A 302 -5.09 26.31 13.16
CA ASN A 302 -3.81 25.65 13.36
C ASN A 302 -2.63 26.47 12.83
N ILE A 303 -1.58 26.63 13.66
CA ILE A 303 -0.34 27.37 13.31
C ILE A 303 0.48 26.62 12.26
N VAL A 304 0.48 25.29 12.33
CA VAL A 304 1.12 24.39 11.37
C VAL A 304 0.10 23.34 10.95
N VAL A 305 0.03 23.07 9.64
CA VAL A 305 -0.76 21.95 9.07
C VAL A 305 0.10 21.19 8.08
N PHE A 306 -0.17 19.89 7.94
CA PHE A 306 0.57 18.99 7.07
C PHE A 306 -0.31 18.49 5.93
N GLY A 307 0.30 18.30 4.76
CA GLY A 307 -0.31 17.68 3.60
C GLY A 307 0.53 16.50 3.13
N ILE A 308 -0.14 15.46 2.65
CA ILE A 308 0.47 14.28 2.05
C ILE A 308 -0.02 14.23 0.60
N LEU A 309 0.90 14.32 -0.36
CA LEU A 309 0.65 13.87 -1.73
C LEU A 309 1.04 12.41 -1.81
N PHE A 310 0.19 11.56 -2.38
CA PHE A 310 0.44 10.14 -2.49
C PHE A 310 0.08 9.59 -3.87
N SER A 311 1.02 8.89 -4.49
CA SER A 311 0.91 8.29 -5.82
C SER A 311 1.19 6.78 -5.82
N PHE A 312 1.04 6.14 -4.65
CA PHE A 312 1.42 4.75 -4.37
C PHE A 312 2.94 4.53 -4.46
N PHE A 313 3.54 4.70 -5.64
CA PHE A 313 4.98 4.60 -5.85
C PHE A 313 5.78 5.65 -5.08
N HIS A 314 5.29 6.91 -5.04
CA HIS A 314 5.94 8.02 -4.38
C HIS A 314 4.99 8.78 -3.43
N CYS A 315 5.55 9.44 -2.41
CA CYS A 315 4.86 10.43 -1.60
C CYS A 315 5.70 11.71 -1.43
N VAL A 316 5.02 12.86 -1.27
CA VAL A 316 5.63 14.14 -0.86
C VAL A 316 4.90 14.63 0.38
N ILE A 317 5.65 15.05 1.41
CA ILE A 317 5.08 15.70 2.59
C ILE A 317 5.26 17.21 2.47
N VAL A 318 4.18 17.94 2.68
CA VAL A 318 4.10 19.40 2.72
C VAL A 318 3.83 19.82 4.16
N ARG A 319 4.57 20.81 4.68
CA ARG A 319 4.30 21.48 5.97
C ARG A 319 4.00 22.94 5.69
N VAL A 320 2.76 23.39 5.90
CA VAL A 320 2.37 24.80 5.79
C VAL A 320 2.36 25.43 7.18
N ASP A 321 2.99 26.59 7.30
CA ASP A 321 3.14 27.40 8.50
C ASP A 321 2.37 28.71 8.33
N VAL A 322 1.76 29.24 9.40
CA VAL A 322 1.14 30.57 9.35
C VAL A 322 2.18 31.68 9.18
N ASN A 323 3.40 31.48 9.70
CA ASN A 323 4.44 32.52 9.78
C ASN A 323 5.61 32.27 8.81
N ASN A 324 5.92 31.01 8.53
CA ASN A 324 7.14 30.59 7.81
C ASN A 324 6.89 30.01 6.40
N GLY A 325 5.76 30.32 5.76
CA GLY A 325 5.44 29.84 4.41
C GLY A 325 5.14 28.34 4.35
N PHE A 326 5.79 27.59 3.46
CA PHE A 326 5.75 26.14 3.49
C PHE A 326 7.12 25.50 3.27
N LYS A 327 7.25 24.24 3.71
CA LYS A 327 8.38 23.35 3.46
C LYS A 327 7.90 22.07 2.76
N THR A 328 8.73 21.45 1.93
CA THR A 328 8.42 20.18 1.25
C THR A 328 9.57 19.18 1.29
N THR A 329 9.25 17.89 1.24
CA THR A 329 10.22 16.86 0.87
C THR A 329 10.43 16.83 -0.64
N ALA A 330 11.54 16.22 -1.08
CA ALA A 330 11.60 15.60 -2.41
C ALA A 330 10.50 14.51 -2.57
N PRO A 331 10.23 14.00 -3.79
CA PRO A 331 9.40 12.82 -3.94
C PRO A 331 10.15 11.60 -3.41
N LEU A 332 9.58 10.96 -2.38
CA LEU A 332 10.17 9.84 -1.67
C LEU A 332 9.45 8.56 -2.07
N GLN A 333 10.20 7.54 -2.50
CA GLN A 333 9.64 6.21 -2.79
C GLN A 333 8.86 5.71 -1.58
N PHE A 334 7.57 5.42 -1.77
CA PHE A 334 6.68 4.88 -0.74
C PHE A 334 6.50 3.38 -0.91
N LEU A 335 5.90 2.91 -2.02
CA LEU A 335 5.79 1.47 -2.23
C LEU A 335 7.18 0.88 -2.55
N PRO A 336 7.59 -0.20 -1.85
CA PRO A 336 8.78 -0.95 -2.22
C PRO A 336 8.59 -1.57 -3.61
N SER A 337 9.68 -1.70 -4.37
CA SER A 337 9.65 -2.39 -5.66
C SER A 337 9.13 -3.82 -5.48
N PHE A 338 8.38 -4.34 -6.45
CA PHE A 338 7.94 -5.74 -6.48
C PHE A 338 9.09 -6.74 -6.27
N HIS A 339 10.33 -6.40 -6.66
CA HIS A 339 11.52 -7.26 -6.45
C HIS A 339 12.43 -6.80 -5.29
N ALA A 340 11.92 -5.98 -4.36
CA ALA A 340 12.69 -5.53 -3.20
C ALA A 340 12.90 -6.66 -2.18
N VAL A 341 14.10 -6.71 -1.57
CA VAL A 341 14.43 -7.67 -0.50
C VAL A 341 14.04 -7.18 0.90
N SER A 342 13.61 -5.91 1.01
CA SER A 342 13.09 -5.28 2.22
C SER A 342 11.87 -4.44 1.87
N PRO A 343 10.83 -4.38 2.72
CA PRO A 343 9.70 -3.47 2.54
C PRO A 343 10.00 -2.03 2.99
N SER A 344 11.17 -1.76 3.58
CA SER A 344 11.54 -0.44 4.08
C SER A 344 11.77 0.55 2.95
N THR A 345 11.13 1.72 3.03
CA THR A 345 11.30 2.82 2.06
C THR A 345 11.37 4.19 2.74
N PRO A 346 11.96 5.21 2.10
CA PRO A 346 11.98 6.57 2.64
C PRO A 346 10.58 7.17 2.82
N GLY A 347 9.63 6.84 1.95
CA GLY A 347 8.24 7.28 2.01
C GLY A 347 7.47 6.69 3.18
N ILE A 348 7.57 5.38 3.39
CA ILE A 348 6.98 4.72 4.58
C ILE A 348 7.59 5.30 5.86
N THR A 349 8.90 5.55 5.87
CA THR A 349 9.63 6.17 7.00
C THR A 349 9.16 7.60 7.29
N VAL A 350 9.02 8.47 6.29
CA VAL A 350 8.59 9.86 6.50
C VAL A 350 7.11 9.95 6.90
N VAL A 351 6.26 9.08 6.34
CA VAL A 351 4.83 9.03 6.68
C VAL A 351 4.62 8.50 8.11
N ALA A 352 5.40 7.50 8.54
CA ALA A 352 5.46 7.10 9.95
C ALA A 352 6.00 8.23 10.86
N ALA A 353 6.96 9.03 10.39
CA ALA A 353 7.55 10.14 11.16
C ALA A 353 6.58 11.32 11.31
N LEU A 354 5.81 11.66 10.27
CA LEU A 354 4.70 12.59 10.34
C LEU A 354 3.67 12.12 11.37
N ALA A 355 3.21 10.87 11.26
CA ALA A 355 2.23 10.30 12.18
C ALA A 355 2.71 10.33 13.63
N TYR A 356 3.99 10.01 13.86
CA TYR A 356 4.60 10.06 15.19
C TYR A 356 4.73 11.50 15.71
N HIS A 357 5.24 12.44 14.91
CA HIS A 357 5.34 13.86 15.26
C HIS A 357 3.98 14.47 15.61
N CYS A 358 2.94 14.15 14.84
CA CYS A 358 1.58 14.58 15.16
C CYS A 358 1.03 13.90 16.43
N LEU A 359 1.37 12.64 16.74
CA LEU A 359 1.04 12.02 18.03
C LEU A 359 1.78 12.62 19.24
N GLU A 360 2.97 13.21 19.03
CA GLU A 360 3.68 13.90 20.11
C GLU A 360 3.11 15.29 20.37
N ASN A 361 2.72 16.01 19.32
CA ASN A 361 2.28 17.40 19.38
C ASN A 361 0.75 17.61 19.37
N SER A 362 -0.05 16.58 19.08
CA SER A 362 -1.50 16.73 18.95
C SER A 362 -2.12 17.24 20.26
N PRO A 363 -2.89 18.34 20.22
CA PRO A 363 -3.74 18.76 21.32
C PRO A 363 -4.92 17.79 21.41
N LEU A 364 -4.69 16.58 21.95
CA LEU A 364 -5.74 15.57 22.14
C LEU A 364 -6.96 16.22 22.78
N THR A 365 -8.01 16.30 21.95
CA THR A 365 -9.36 16.86 22.15
C THR A 365 -9.45 18.05 23.12
N ASN A 366 -9.89 19.20 22.60
CA ASN A 366 -10.46 20.31 23.39
C ASN A 366 -11.79 19.95 24.08
N ALA A 367 -12.08 18.66 24.29
CA ALA A 367 -13.11 18.23 25.21
C ALA A 367 -12.69 18.70 26.62
N PRO A 368 -13.59 19.35 27.38
CA PRO A 368 -13.29 19.67 28.78
C PRO A 368 -13.00 18.38 29.55
N PRO A 369 -12.08 18.40 30.54
CA PRO A 369 -11.78 17.21 31.34
C PRO A 369 -13.08 16.68 31.94
N CYS A 370 -13.36 15.39 31.75
CA CYS A 370 -14.62 14.79 32.18
C CYS A 370 -14.71 14.60 33.71
N ILE A 371 -13.62 14.89 34.42
CA ILE A 371 -13.46 14.75 35.86
C ILE A 371 -13.36 16.14 36.52
N GLN A 372 -13.97 16.26 37.70
CA GLN A 372 -13.99 17.49 38.49
C GLN A 372 -12.61 17.82 39.09
N PRO A 373 -12.20 19.11 39.18
CA PRO A 373 -10.87 19.52 39.67
C PRO A 373 -10.47 18.99 41.05
N ASN A 374 -11.43 18.63 41.91
CA ASN A 374 -11.19 18.12 43.27
C ASN A 374 -11.09 16.58 43.33
N HIS A 375 -10.94 15.89 42.19
CA HIS A 375 -10.85 14.43 42.15
C HIS A 375 -9.40 13.95 42.31
N PHE A 376 -9.19 12.92 43.12
CA PHE A 376 -7.86 12.41 43.50
C PHE A 376 -6.92 12.07 42.33
N LEU A 377 -7.46 11.79 41.12
CA LEU A 377 -6.65 11.58 39.90
C LEU A 377 -5.80 12.80 39.49
N HIS A 378 -6.10 14.00 39.98
CA HIS A 378 -5.24 15.16 39.83
C HIS A 378 -3.96 15.08 40.69
N ASP A 379 -4.02 14.34 41.81
CA ASP A 379 -2.93 14.20 42.79
C ASP A 379 -2.11 12.90 42.63
N VAL A 380 -2.54 11.97 41.78
CA VAL A 380 -1.81 10.70 41.56
C VAL A 380 -0.50 10.98 40.80
N PRO A 381 0.66 10.51 41.31
CA PRO A 381 1.95 10.68 40.65
C PRO A 381 1.98 10.09 39.22
N LEU A 382 2.74 10.76 38.33
CA LEU A 382 2.82 10.41 36.91
C LEU A 382 3.33 8.99 36.66
N ASP A 383 4.28 8.51 37.47
CA ASP A 383 4.83 7.16 37.41
C ASP A 383 3.80 6.08 37.78
N ILE A 384 2.93 6.38 38.76
CA ILE A 384 1.79 5.52 39.13
C ILE A 384 0.75 5.51 37.99
N LEU A 385 0.43 6.67 37.41
CA LEU A 385 -0.46 6.76 36.26
C LEU A 385 0.10 6.05 35.02
N GLU A 386 1.42 6.08 34.82
CA GLU A 386 2.11 5.32 33.77
C GLU A 386 2.03 3.81 34.00
N LEU A 387 2.16 3.34 35.25
CA LEU A 387 2.00 1.93 35.60
C LEU A 387 0.55 1.48 35.36
N ILE A 388 -0.45 2.30 35.72
CA ILE A 388 -1.86 2.06 35.41
C ILE A 388 -2.07 2.00 33.89
N ALA A 389 -1.58 2.98 33.13
CA ALA A 389 -1.72 3.04 31.67
C ALA A 389 -1.17 1.76 30.98
N LYS A 390 -0.04 1.23 31.45
CA LYS A 390 0.58 -0.01 30.92
C LYS A 390 -0.24 -1.29 31.19
N LEU A 391 -1.31 -1.21 31.98
CA LEU A 391 -2.23 -2.30 32.30
C LEU A 391 -3.64 -2.14 31.67
N LEU A 392 -3.95 -1.00 31.06
CA LEU A 392 -5.27 -0.70 30.49
C LEU A 392 -5.39 -1.13 29.02
N ALA A 393 -6.62 -1.52 28.63
CA ALA A 393 -6.97 -1.74 27.23
C ALA A 393 -7.00 -0.41 26.44
N PRO A 394 -6.89 -0.42 25.09
CA PRO A 394 -6.88 0.80 24.28
C PRO A 394 -8.05 1.77 24.50
N ALA A 395 -9.25 1.26 24.76
CA ALA A 395 -10.43 2.08 25.05
C ALA A 395 -10.29 2.80 26.41
N ASP A 396 -9.86 2.08 27.45
CA ASP A 396 -9.64 2.65 28.78
C ASP A 396 -8.42 3.57 28.83
N LEU A 397 -7.41 3.31 28.00
CA LEU A 397 -6.31 4.24 27.74
C LEU A 397 -6.82 5.55 27.13
N GLN A 398 -7.73 5.50 26.15
CA GLN A 398 -8.35 6.71 25.58
C GLN A 398 -9.19 7.46 26.63
N ASN A 399 -9.98 6.75 27.43
CA ASN A 399 -10.75 7.32 28.54
C ASN A 399 -9.84 7.98 29.58
N LEU A 400 -8.77 7.30 30.01
CA LEU A 400 -7.75 7.83 30.93
C LEU A 400 -7.03 9.05 30.33
N CYS A 401 -6.81 9.07 29.02
CA CYS A 401 -6.16 10.18 28.33
C CYS A 401 -7.04 11.44 28.22
N ALA A 402 -8.37 11.28 28.27
CA ALA A 402 -9.35 12.37 28.31
C ALA A 402 -9.75 12.79 29.74
N ALA A 403 -9.34 12.05 30.76
CA ALA A 403 -9.76 12.25 32.15
C ALA A 403 -9.20 13.53 32.78
N VAL A 404 -7.87 13.63 32.92
CA VAL A 404 -7.19 14.78 33.54
C VAL A 404 -5.84 15.08 32.85
N PRO A 405 -5.30 16.32 32.93
CA PRO A 405 -4.08 16.69 32.20
C PRO A 405 -2.83 15.86 32.54
N VAL A 406 -2.71 15.35 33.77
CA VAL A 406 -1.58 14.50 34.18
C VAL A 406 -1.69 13.07 33.63
N SER A 407 -2.91 12.51 33.57
CA SER A 407 -3.14 11.17 33.05
C SER A 407 -3.05 11.12 31.52
N LYS A 408 -3.27 12.25 30.83
CA LYS A 408 -2.95 12.43 29.40
C LYS A 408 -1.50 12.08 29.07
N ALA A 409 -0.52 12.60 29.83
CA ALA A 409 0.90 12.30 29.59
C ALA A 409 1.22 10.81 29.78
N ALA A 410 0.74 10.22 30.87
CA ALA A 410 0.90 8.78 31.15
C ALA A 410 0.28 7.90 30.05
N ALA A 411 -0.97 8.16 29.68
CA ALA A 411 -1.68 7.39 28.66
C ALA A 411 -1.05 7.58 27.26
N GLN A 412 -0.64 8.79 26.88
CA GLN A 412 0.08 9.05 25.62
C GLN A 412 1.36 8.23 25.49
N SER A 413 2.14 8.03 26.57
CA SER A 413 3.36 7.20 26.54
C SER A 413 3.09 5.77 26.03
N THR A 414 1.90 5.24 26.33
CA THR A 414 1.47 3.87 26.00
C THR A 414 0.66 3.82 24.71
N LEU A 415 -0.15 4.85 24.42
CA LEU A 415 -0.95 5.00 23.20
C LEU A 415 -0.13 5.38 21.95
N ARG A 416 1.12 5.83 22.09
CA ARG A 416 2.03 6.07 20.95
C ARG A 416 2.45 4.75 20.27
N TYR A 417 2.64 3.69 21.05
CA TYR A 417 2.94 2.35 20.52
C TYR A 417 1.71 1.76 19.80
N PRO A 418 1.88 0.83 18.84
CA PRO A 418 0.76 0.10 18.27
C PRO A 418 0.12 -0.85 19.29
N HIS A 419 -1.19 -1.07 19.17
CA HIS A 419 -1.95 -2.04 19.94
C HIS A 419 -2.67 -3.02 19.01
N ILE A 420 -2.64 -4.31 19.36
CA ILE A 420 -3.32 -5.38 18.63
C ILE A 420 -4.21 -6.13 19.63
N GLU A 421 -5.52 -5.91 19.52
CA GLU A 421 -6.47 -6.03 20.64
C GLU A 421 -5.97 -5.23 21.87
N GLU A 422 -6.17 -5.78 23.07
CA GLU A 422 -5.72 -5.26 24.37
C GLU A 422 -4.19 -5.35 24.58
N ARG A 423 -3.36 -5.34 23.52
CA ARG A 423 -1.93 -5.67 23.62
C ARG A 423 -1.00 -4.69 22.93
N LEU A 424 -0.17 -4.08 23.76
CA LEU A 424 0.96 -3.23 23.41
C LEU A 424 2.03 -3.98 22.59
N LEU A 425 2.32 -3.51 21.37
CA LEU A 425 3.46 -3.97 20.57
C LEU A 425 4.72 -3.22 21.01
N LEU A 426 5.68 -3.94 21.62
CA LEU A 426 6.93 -3.37 22.14
C LEU A 426 8.17 -3.59 21.26
N SER A 427 8.09 -4.49 20.28
CA SER A 427 9.21 -4.81 19.38
C SER A 427 8.71 -5.51 18.11
N VAL A 428 9.19 -5.09 16.95
CA VAL A 428 9.18 -5.91 15.72
C VAL A 428 10.55 -6.58 15.60
N VAL A 429 10.59 -7.85 15.23
CA VAL A 429 11.85 -8.60 15.05
C VAL A 429 11.79 -9.34 13.72
N GLU A 430 12.65 -8.96 12.78
CA GLU A 430 12.75 -9.60 11.47
C GLU A 430 13.43 -10.97 11.52
N ASN A 431 13.14 -11.78 10.50
CA ASN A 431 13.95 -12.91 10.02
C ASN A 431 14.49 -13.87 11.08
N VAL A 432 13.69 -14.07 12.12
CA VAL A 432 14.02 -14.94 13.23
C VAL A 432 14.07 -16.39 12.76
N LYS A 433 15.29 -16.94 12.57
CA LYS A 433 15.45 -18.37 12.28
C LYS A 433 14.78 -19.18 13.40
N PRO A 434 14.13 -20.33 13.15
CA PRO A 434 13.33 -21.02 14.18
C PRO A 434 14.07 -21.35 15.50
N GLN A 435 15.40 -21.47 15.45
CA GLN A 435 16.27 -21.63 16.62
C GLN A 435 16.49 -20.32 17.41
N GLN A 436 16.60 -19.18 16.73
CA GLN A 436 16.69 -17.86 17.36
C GLN A 436 15.38 -17.48 18.05
N ALA A 437 14.22 -17.85 17.50
CA ALA A 437 12.91 -17.61 18.13
C ALA A 437 12.81 -18.32 19.49
N LYS A 438 13.30 -19.56 19.57
CA LYS A 438 13.42 -20.32 20.82
C LYS A 438 14.37 -19.65 21.82
N LYS A 439 15.48 -19.03 21.38
CA LYS A 439 16.39 -18.25 22.25
C LYS A 439 15.74 -16.95 22.75
N ALA A 440 15.08 -16.18 21.87
CA ALA A 440 14.37 -14.95 22.25
C ALA A 440 13.27 -15.23 23.28
N LYS A 441 12.42 -16.24 23.01
CA LYS A 441 11.38 -16.70 23.95
C LYS A 441 11.94 -17.19 25.29
N LYS A 442 13.17 -17.74 25.33
CA LYS A 442 13.86 -18.08 26.58
C LYS A 442 14.35 -16.83 27.34
N LYS A 443 14.91 -15.83 26.64
CA LYS A 443 15.38 -14.56 27.25
C LYS A 443 14.22 -13.74 27.84
N LEU A 444 13.07 -13.69 27.16
CA LEU A 444 11.87 -13.00 27.65
C LEU A 444 11.31 -13.67 28.91
N ARG A 445 11.25 -15.01 28.94
CA ARG A 445 10.84 -15.77 30.14
C ARG A 445 11.73 -15.53 31.36
N SER A 446 13.02 -15.28 31.19
CA SER A 446 13.93 -14.96 32.30
C SER A 446 13.81 -13.53 32.86
N LEU A 447 12.91 -12.70 32.32
CA LEU A 447 12.66 -11.33 32.80
C LEU A 447 11.38 -11.22 33.66
N ASN A 448 10.75 -12.34 34.04
CA ASN A 448 9.46 -12.40 34.75
C ASN A 448 8.27 -11.66 34.08
N LEU A 449 8.43 -11.24 32.82
CA LEU A 449 7.35 -10.77 31.97
C LEU A 449 6.44 -11.96 31.62
N SER A 450 5.39 -12.16 32.43
CA SER A 450 4.67 -13.45 32.54
C SER A 450 3.84 -13.86 31.32
N LYS A 451 3.65 -12.99 30.31
CA LYS A 451 2.79 -13.21 29.14
C LYS A 451 3.53 -12.82 27.85
N THR A 452 3.94 -13.77 26.98
CA THR A 452 4.63 -13.47 25.70
C THR A 452 4.49 -14.56 24.62
N PHE A 453 4.24 -14.14 23.37
CA PHE A 453 3.79 -14.94 22.21
C PHE A 453 4.94 -15.14 21.20
N CYS A 454 4.58 -15.54 19.99
CA CYS A 454 5.30 -15.26 18.75
C CYS A 454 4.28 -15.27 17.61
N THR A 455 3.67 -14.11 17.30
CA THR A 455 2.88 -13.97 16.06
C THR A 455 3.82 -13.75 14.88
N THR A 456 3.72 -14.57 13.84
CA THR A 456 4.56 -14.46 12.63
C THR A 456 3.73 -14.03 11.43
N ILE A 457 3.53 -12.72 11.29
CA ILE A 457 3.18 -12.18 9.97
C ILE A 457 4.32 -12.58 9.02
N ARG A 458 3.98 -13.27 7.94
CA ARG A 458 4.87 -13.47 6.80
C ARG A 458 4.77 -12.21 5.95
N GLY A 459 5.89 -11.52 5.78
CA GLY A 459 6.03 -10.61 4.64
C GLY A 459 6.54 -11.41 3.44
N SER A 460 7.31 -10.73 2.59
CA SER A 460 8.05 -11.27 1.44
C SER A 460 8.83 -12.58 1.70
N PRO A 461 9.26 -13.30 0.63
CA PRO A 461 10.16 -14.47 0.74
C PRO A 461 11.42 -14.17 1.56
N GLY A 462 11.38 -14.51 2.85
CA GLY A 462 12.42 -14.09 3.79
C GLY A 462 12.12 -12.77 4.52
N SER A 463 10.89 -12.56 4.98
CA SER A 463 10.59 -11.72 6.13
C SER A 463 9.53 -12.35 7.05
N LYS A 464 9.81 -12.34 8.36
CA LYS A 464 9.01 -12.96 9.42
C LYS A 464 9.07 -12.12 10.68
N ILE A 465 7.92 -11.87 11.31
CA ILE A 465 7.81 -11.11 12.56
C ILE A 465 7.66 -12.06 13.77
N THR A 466 7.72 -11.48 14.98
CA THR A 466 7.49 -12.12 16.28
C THR A 466 6.89 -11.11 17.29
N VAL A 467 5.62 -11.27 17.70
CA VAL A 467 4.83 -10.36 18.60
C VAL A 467 4.41 -11.04 19.95
N GLY A 468 3.66 -10.36 20.86
CA GLY A 468 3.05 -10.81 22.15
C GLY A 468 1.49 -10.81 22.17
N ALA A 469 0.69 -11.52 23.00
CA ALA A 469 0.93 -12.46 24.11
C ALA A 469 0.38 -13.93 23.94
N GLY A 470 -0.82 -14.20 23.38
CA GLY A 470 -1.34 -15.57 23.06
C GLY A 470 -2.83 -15.63 22.61
N TYR A 471 -3.37 -16.63 21.91
CA TYR A 471 -2.74 -17.74 21.17
C TYR A 471 -3.58 -18.10 19.91
N GLU A 472 -3.33 -17.41 18.79
CA GLU A 472 -4.19 -17.27 17.59
C GLU A 472 -3.41 -16.56 16.43
N TRP A 473 -4.04 -16.37 15.26
CA TRP A 473 -3.54 -15.56 14.14
C TRP A 473 -4.45 -14.35 13.88
N PHE A 474 -4.01 -13.38 13.05
CA PHE A 474 -4.70 -12.10 12.84
C PHE A 474 -5.02 -11.85 11.36
N ASP A 475 -6.30 -11.62 11.08
CA ASP A 475 -6.79 -11.19 9.78
C ASP A 475 -6.87 -9.66 9.72
N LEU A 476 -5.89 -9.05 9.04
CA LEU A 476 -5.90 -7.63 8.70
C LEU A 476 -6.73 -7.44 7.43
N CYS A 477 -8.05 -7.42 7.57
CA CYS A 477 -9.00 -7.26 6.47
C CYS A 477 -8.96 -5.83 5.88
N PHE A 478 -8.03 -5.59 4.97
CA PHE A 478 -8.18 -4.55 3.96
C PHE A 478 -9.25 -5.05 2.98
N GLY A 479 -10.40 -4.37 2.94
CA GLY A 479 -11.68 -5.05 2.72
C GLY A 479 -12.02 -5.44 1.28
N THR A 480 -11.72 -6.69 0.89
CA THR A 480 -12.36 -7.40 -0.23
C THR A 480 -12.42 -8.91 0.00
N GLY A 481 -13.61 -9.50 -0.08
CA GLY A 481 -13.81 -10.90 -0.47
C GLY A 481 -13.33 -11.99 0.49
N ASP A 482 -12.12 -12.49 0.26
CA ASP A 482 -11.75 -13.88 0.51
C ASP A 482 -10.99 -14.14 1.81
N VAL A 483 -11.38 -15.21 2.50
CA VAL A 483 -10.94 -15.53 3.87
C VAL A 483 -10.42 -16.98 3.95
N GLU A 484 -9.10 -17.16 4.00
CA GLU A 484 -8.48 -18.42 4.42
C GLU A 484 -8.65 -18.61 5.93
N LYS A 485 -9.43 -19.61 6.34
CA LYS A 485 -9.81 -19.82 7.74
C LYS A 485 -8.79 -20.67 8.52
N VAL A 486 -8.38 -20.21 9.70
CA VAL A 486 -7.82 -21.05 10.77
C VAL A 486 -8.44 -20.64 12.11
N ALA A 487 -8.97 -21.59 12.89
CA ALA A 487 -9.88 -21.31 14.01
C ALA A 487 -9.28 -21.57 15.41
N TRP A 488 -9.80 -20.84 16.41
CA TRP A 488 -9.73 -21.12 17.86
C TRP A 488 -11.08 -20.76 18.52
N THR A 489 -11.18 -20.94 19.84
CA THR A 489 -12.37 -20.67 20.65
C THR A 489 -12.05 -19.86 21.92
N GLU A 490 -13.10 -19.50 22.67
CA GLU A 490 -13.14 -18.43 23.68
C GLU A 490 -12.30 -18.66 24.96
N ALA A 491 -12.16 -17.59 25.75
CA ALA A 491 -11.59 -17.62 27.09
C ALA A 491 -12.68 -17.37 28.15
N SER A 492 -12.89 -18.34 29.03
CA SER A 492 -13.48 -18.14 30.36
C SER A 492 -12.38 -18.08 31.43
N ASP A 493 -12.75 -17.76 32.66
CA ASP A 493 -11.91 -17.75 33.87
C ASP A 493 -10.73 -16.76 33.90
N LEU A 494 -11.09 -15.48 34.04
CA LEU A 494 -10.38 -14.58 34.95
C LEU A 494 -11.31 -14.10 36.08
N SER A 495 -11.59 -15.01 37.00
CA SER A 495 -11.99 -14.64 38.36
C SER A 495 -11.05 -15.31 39.37
N ARG A 496 -10.68 -14.56 40.42
CA ARG A 496 -9.68 -14.87 41.49
C ARG A 496 -8.20 -14.57 41.18
N ALA A 497 -7.53 -14.10 42.24
CA ALA A 497 -6.09 -13.84 42.41
C ALA A 497 -5.51 -12.67 41.56
N GLU A 498 -5.11 -11.55 42.17
CA GLU A 498 -5.22 -11.08 43.58
C GLU A 498 -5.71 -9.62 43.61
#